data_AF-A0A0F3MPM7-F1
#
_entry.id   AF-A0A0F3MPM7-F1
#
_cell.length_a   1.000
_cell.length_b   1.000
_cell.length_c   1.000
_cell.angle_alpha   90.00
_cell.angle_beta   90.00
_cell.angle_gamma   90.00
#
_symmetry.space_group_name_H-M   'P 1'
#
loop_
_entity.id
_entity.type
_entity.pdbx_description
1 polymer ?
#
loop_
_entity_poly.entity_id
_entity_poly.type
_entity_poly.pdbx_seq_one_letter_code
_entity_poly.pdbx_strand_id
1 'polypeptide(L)'
;MNIWNQGHFTRGSQLVAHKLRMFGQGSANVLTIGFGLSIFWILWRLYQKLFLSSLYYFAIERYVQLKLAIGEHFYDIDEIGIKFYSLMLKKWTYLNAQDFVYKFYRTTWI
;
A
#
# COMPACT_ATOMS: atom_id res chain seq x y z
N MET A 1 43.82 -49.06 19.57
CA MET A 1 43.03 -47.84 19.27
C MET A 1 42.08 -47.61 20.45
N ASN A 2 42.25 -46.53 21.23
CA ASN A 2 41.53 -46.34 22.50
C ASN A 2 40.06 -45.98 22.26
N ILE A 3 39.15 -46.87 22.68
CA ILE A 3 37.69 -46.76 22.57
C ILE A 3 37.17 -45.49 23.31
N TRP A 4 37.86 -45.08 24.38
CA TRP A 4 37.58 -43.84 25.11
C TRP A 4 37.73 -42.55 24.27
N ASN A 5 38.65 -42.54 23.30
CA ASN A 5 38.88 -41.36 22.46
C ASN A 5 37.84 -41.24 21.34
N GLN A 6 37.25 -42.36 20.92
CA GLN A 6 36.18 -42.40 19.91
C GLN A 6 34.85 -41.85 20.45
N GLY A 7 34.54 -42.08 21.74
CA GLY A 7 33.35 -41.55 22.42
C GLY A 7 33.39 -40.03 22.64
N HIS A 8 34.58 -39.44 22.81
CA HIS A 8 34.75 -37.99 22.95
C HIS A 8 34.59 -37.26 21.60
N PHE A 9 35.11 -37.82 20.51
CA PHE A 9 34.93 -37.29 19.14
C PHE A 9 33.47 -37.34 18.67
N THR A 10 32.76 -38.42 18.98
CA THR A 10 31.34 -38.60 18.59
C THR A 10 30.38 -37.73 19.43
N ARG A 11 30.67 -37.48 20.71
CA ARG A 11 29.91 -36.51 21.51
C ARG A 11 30.11 -35.07 21.04
N GLY A 12 31.34 -34.69 20.67
CA GLY A 12 31.65 -33.37 20.13
C GLY A 12 30.94 -33.10 18.80
N SER A 13 30.96 -34.09 17.89
CA SER A 13 30.28 -33.98 16.60
C SER A 13 28.76 -33.94 16.73
N GLN A 14 28.17 -34.67 17.68
CA GLN A 14 26.73 -34.57 18.00
C GLN A 14 26.34 -33.19 18.53
N LEU A 15 27.15 -32.59 19.41
CA LEU A 15 26.92 -31.23 19.93
C LEU A 15 26.98 -30.18 18.81
N VAL A 16 27.94 -30.29 17.90
CA VAL A 16 28.08 -29.39 16.75
C VAL A 16 26.91 -29.57 15.77
N ALA A 17 26.54 -30.81 15.43
CA ALA A 17 25.40 -31.09 14.56
C ALA A 17 24.08 -30.56 15.14
N HIS A 18 23.89 -30.69 16.46
CA HIS A 18 22.74 -30.15 17.16
C HIS A 18 22.69 -28.62 17.14
N LYS A 19 23.83 -27.94 17.41
CA LYS A 19 23.93 -26.48 17.32
C LYS A 19 23.71 -25.96 15.90
N LEU A 20 24.22 -26.65 14.89
CA LEU A 20 23.97 -26.31 13.48
C LEU A 20 22.49 -26.43 13.10
N ARG A 21 21.80 -27.46 13.61
CA ARG A 21 20.36 -27.62 13.39
C ARG A 21 19.55 -26.51 14.08
N MET A 22 19.91 -26.15 15.31
CA MET A 22 19.30 -25.01 16.02
C MET A 22 19.57 -23.68 15.31
N PHE A 23 20.78 -23.49 14.78
CA PHE A 23 21.13 -22.31 13.99
C PHE A 23 20.35 -22.25 12.67
N GLY A 24 20.18 -23.37 11.98
CA GLY A 24 19.38 -23.46 10.75
C GLY A 24 17.91 -23.14 11.00
N GLN A 25 17.33 -23.69 12.08
CA GLN A 25 15.95 -23.40 12.48
C GLN A 25 15.76 -21.94 12.93
N GLY A 26 16.69 -21.40 13.71
CA GLY A 26 16.67 -19.99 14.11
C GLY A 26 16.80 -19.04 12.92
N SER A 27 17.71 -19.34 11.99
CA SER A 27 17.92 -18.54 10.78
C SER A 27 16.71 -18.59 9.86
N ALA A 28 16.12 -19.77 9.65
CA ALA A 28 14.90 -19.91 8.86
C ALA A 28 13.75 -19.10 9.47
N ASN A 29 13.54 -19.18 10.79
CA ASN A 29 12.47 -18.44 11.47
C ASN A 29 12.67 -16.92 11.38
N VAL A 30 13.91 -16.43 11.54
CA VAL A 30 14.23 -14.99 11.40
C VAL A 30 13.95 -14.52 9.98
N LEU A 31 14.32 -15.30 8.96
CA LEU A 31 14.03 -14.97 7.57
C LEU A 31 12.53 -14.97 7.30
N THR A 32 11.78 -15.98 7.76
CA THR A 32 10.32 -16.03 7.60
C THR A 32 9.63 -14.82 8.23
N ILE A 33 10.02 -14.44 9.45
CA ILE A 33 9.47 -13.26 10.12
C ILE A 33 9.86 -11.96 9.38
N GLY A 34 11.12 -11.85 8.94
CA GLY A 34 11.59 -10.70 8.17
C GLY A 34 10.84 -10.52 6.83
N PHE A 35 10.59 -11.62 6.11
CA PHE A 35 9.77 -11.59 4.91
C PHE A 35 8.31 -11.24 5.22
N GLY A 36 7.74 -11.79 6.29
CA GLY A 36 6.38 -11.45 6.73
C GLY A 36 6.22 -9.96 7.03
N LEU A 37 7.14 -9.38 7.80
CA LEU A 37 7.13 -7.96 8.16
C LEU A 37 7.34 -7.04 6.95
N SER A 38 8.21 -7.42 6.02
CA SER A 38 8.44 -6.62 4.81
C SER A 38 7.23 -6.62 3.86
N ILE A 39 6.58 -7.77 3.66
CA ILE A 39 5.32 -7.87 2.90
C ILE A 39 4.23 -7.03 3.58
N PHE A 40 4.07 -7.17 4.89
CA PHE A 40 3.10 -6.39 5.66
C PHE A 40 3.33 -4.88 5.50
N TRP A 41 4.58 -4.43 5.57
CA TRP A 41 4.91 -3.01 5.40
C TRP A 41 4.60 -2.49 3.99
N ILE A 42 4.85 -3.29 2.95
CA ILE A 42 4.50 -2.94 1.57
C ILE A 42 2.99 -2.86 1.40
N LEU A 43 2.24 -3.83 1.92
CA LEU A 43 0.78 -3.84 1.89
C LEU A 43 0.19 -2.62 2.61
N TRP A 44 0.73 -2.29 3.79
CA TRP A 44 0.34 -1.08 4.52
C TRP A 44 0.58 0.20 3.71
N ARG A 45 1.75 0.32 3.08
CA ARG A 45 2.09 1.47 2.23
C ARG A 45 1.16 1.57 1.01
N LEU A 46 0.85 0.45 0.37
CA LEU A 46 -0.08 0.39 -0.76
C LEU A 46 -1.49 0.80 -0.32
N TYR A 47 -1.97 0.29 0.81
CA TYR A 47 -3.26 0.67 1.39
C TYR A 47 -3.34 2.16 1.68
N GLN A 48 -2.32 2.73 2.33
CA GLN A 48 -2.27 4.17 2.61
C GLN A 48 -2.30 5.01 1.32
N LYS A 49 -1.55 4.62 0.28
CA LYS A 49 -1.56 5.35 -1.00
C LYS A 49 -2.92 5.30 -1.70
N LEU A 50 -3.55 4.12 -1.74
CA LEU A 50 -4.87 3.95 -2.33
C LEU A 50 -5.91 4.75 -1.56
N PHE A 51 -5.88 4.66 -0.22
CA PHE A 51 -6.78 5.40 0.65
C PHE A 51 -6.64 6.92 0.51
N LEU A 52 -5.42 7.45 0.50
CA LEU A 52 -5.18 8.89 0.34
C LEU A 52 -5.63 9.40 -1.04
N SER A 53 -5.39 8.62 -2.10
CA SER A 53 -5.87 8.96 -3.44
C SER A 53 -7.40 8.99 -3.47
N SER A 54 -8.06 7.96 -2.94
CA SER A 54 -9.52 7.91 -2.87
C SER A 54 -10.10 9.05 -2.04
N LEU A 55 -9.50 9.36 -0.90
CA LEU A 55 -9.93 10.44 -0.02
C LEU A 55 -9.75 11.82 -0.68
N TYR A 56 -8.67 12.01 -1.43
CA TYR A 56 -8.43 13.23 -2.22
C TYR A 56 -9.53 13.47 -3.25
N TYR A 57 -9.83 12.48 -4.09
CA TYR A 57 -10.86 12.61 -5.11
C TYR A 57 -12.26 12.72 -4.50
N PHE A 58 -12.51 12.06 -3.36
CA PHE A 58 -13.76 12.21 -2.62
C PHE A 58 -13.96 13.62 -2.05
N ALA A 59 -12.90 14.25 -1.52
CA ALA A 59 -12.99 15.62 -1.03
C ALA A 59 -13.28 16.62 -2.18
N ILE A 60 -12.67 16.40 -3.34
CA ILE A 60 -12.96 17.20 -4.54
C ILE A 60 -14.41 17.01 -4.97
N GLU A 61 -14.90 15.77 -4.98
CA GLU A 61 -16.28 15.47 -5.35
C GLU A 61 -17.29 16.21 -4.46
N ARG A 62 -17.08 16.20 -3.14
CA ARG A 62 -17.92 16.97 -2.21
C ARG A 62 -17.86 18.47 -2.44
N TYR A 63 -16.67 18.99 -2.76
CA TYR A 63 -16.52 20.39 -3.12
C TYR A 63 -17.24 20.73 -4.44
N VAL A 64 -17.18 19.85 -5.45
CA VAL A 64 -17.89 20.04 -6.73
C VAL A 64 -19.41 20.01 -6.52
N GLN A 65 -19.92 19.06 -5.74
CA GLN A 65 -21.35 19.00 -5.41
C GLN A 65 -21.82 20.29 -4.72
N LEU A 66 -21.06 20.79 -3.75
CA LEU A 66 -21.37 22.05 -3.08
C LEU A 66 -21.35 23.22 -4.06
N LYS A 67 -20.34 23.26 -4.95
CA LYS A 67 -20.20 24.32 -5.95
C LYS A 67 -21.34 24.30 -6.97
N LEU A 68 -21.81 23.13 -7.38
CA LEU A 68 -22.99 22.97 -8.23
C LEU A 68 -24.25 23.44 -7.50
N ALA A 69 -24.49 22.98 -6.28
CA ALA A 69 -25.67 23.34 -5.51
C ALA A 69 -25.79 24.86 -5.29
N ILE A 70 -24.68 25.55 -5.04
CA ILE A 70 -24.67 27.00 -4.90
C ILE A 70 -24.70 27.68 -6.28
N GLY A 71 -23.85 27.22 -7.20
CA GLY A 71 -23.64 27.86 -8.49
C GLY A 71 -24.84 27.79 -9.43
N GLU A 72 -25.66 26.73 -9.35
CA GLU A 72 -26.90 26.57 -10.12
C GLU A 72 -27.91 27.71 -9.85
N HIS A 73 -27.80 28.37 -8.69
CA HIS A 73 -28.65 29.53 -8.38
C HIS A 73 -28.20 30.82 -9.10
N PHE A 74 -26.97 30.88 -9.62
CA PHE A 74 -26.36 32.10 -10.16
C PHE A 74 -25.93 31.98 -11.61
N TYR A 75 -25.59 30.78 -12.07
CA TYR A 75 -25.03 30.49 -13.38
C TYR A 75 -25.65 29.23 -13.97
N ASP A 76 -25.59 29.11 -15.29
CA ASP A 76 -25.96 27.86 -15.95
C ASP A 76 -24.96 26.75 -15.60
N ILE A 77 -25.43 25.52 -15.49
CA ILE A 77 -24.64 24.38 -14.98
C ILE A 77 -23.42 24.11 -15.89
N ASP A 78 -23.57 24.39 -17.19
CA ASP A 78 -22.52 24.24 -18.19
C ASP A 78 -21.34 25.21 -18.01
N GLU A 79 -21.53 26.32 -17.29
CA GLU A 79 -20.48 27.31 -17.00
C GLU A 79 -19.71 26.99 -15.71
N ILE A 80 -20.23 26.12 -14.86
CA ILE A 80 -19.63 25.78 -13.57
C ILE A 80 -18.52 24.75 -13.80
N GLY A 81 -17.27 25.21 -13.83
CA GLY A 81 -16.12 24.33 -13.92
C GLY A 81 -15.34 24.15 -12.62
N ILE A 82 -14.50 23.12 -12.59
CA ILE A 82 -13.51 22.88 -11.55
C ILE A 82 -12.13 22.68 -12.14
N LYS A 83 -11.14 23.32 -11.50
CA LYS A 83 -9.72 23.05 -11.71
C LYS A 83 -9.19 22.22 -10.55
N PHE A 84 -8.63 21.06 -10.83
CA PHE A 84 -8.03 20.18 -9.83
C PHE A 84 -6.76 19.55 -10.37
N TYR A 85 -5.96 18.97 -9.48
CA TYR A 85 -4.74 18.26 -9.86
C TYR A 85 -5.07 16.78 -10.05
N SER A 86 -4.96 16.26 -11.27
CA SER A 86 -5.16 14.83 -11.51
C SER A 86 -3.92 14.09 -11.04
N LEU A 87 -4.06 13.23 -10.03
CA LEU A 87 -2.96 12.41 -9.50
C LEU A 87 -2.48 11.39 -10.54
N MET A 88 -3.37 10.94 -11.43
CA MET A 88 -3.02 10.06 -12.55
C MET A 88 -2.17 10.76 -13.59
N LEU A 89 -2.62 11.91 -14.11
CA LEU A 89 -1.94 12.63 -15.18
C LEU A 89 -0.79 13.50 -14.67
N LYS A 90 -0.66 13.64 -13.34
CA LYS A 90 0.30 14.51 -12.64
C LYS A 90 0.30 15.95 -13.16
N LYS A 91 -0.87 16.44 -13.57
CA LYS A 91 -1.06 17.79 -14.10
C LYS A 91 -2.35 18.42 -13.60
N TRP A 92 -2.37 19.74 -13.64
CA TRP A 92 -3.59 20.51 -13.42
C TRP A 92 -4.52 20.33 -14.60
N THR A 93 -5.78 20.00 -14.31
CA THR A 93 -6.80 19.73 -15.30
C THR A 93 -8.03 20.56 -14.98
N TYR A 94 -8.71 21.03 -16.02
CA TYR A 94 -9.98 21.72 -15.90
C TYR A 94 -11.06 20.83 -16.52
N LEU A 95 -12.18 20.68 -15.82
CA LEU A 95 -13.37 19.97 -16.29
C LEU A 95 -14.61 20.75 -15.87
N ASN A 96 -15.69 20.60 -16.63
CA ASN A 96 -17.00 20.99 -16.14
C ASN A 96 -17.35 20.17 -14.88
N ALA A 97 -18.02 20.80 -13.92
CA ALA A 97 -18.42 20.19 -12.65
C ALA A 97 -19.33 18.98 -12.84
N GLN A 98 -20.30 19.04 -13.75
CA GLN A 98 -21.20 17.92 -14.06
C GLN A 98 -20.44 16.76 -14.70
N ASP A 99 -19.54 17.05 -15.64
CA ASP A 99 -18.66 16.06 -16.25
C ASP A 99 -17.75 15.39 -15.22
N PHE A 100 -17.25 16.15 -14.25
CA PHE A 100 -16.44 15.59 -13.15
C PHE A 100 -17.26 14.59 -12.32
N VAL A 101 -18.46 14.98 -11.88
CA VAL A 101 -19.35 14.11 -11.08
C VAL A 101 -19.73 12.85 -11.87
N TYR A 102 -20.09 13.02 -13.14
CA TYR A 102 -20.38 11.90 -14.03
C TYR A 102 -19.19 10.94 -14.12
N LYS A 103 -17.99 11.48 -14.36
CA LYS A 103 -16.78 10.66 -14.45
C LYS A 103 -16.48 9.96 -13.14
N PHE A 104 -16.80 10.56 -11.99
CA PHE A 104 -16.51 10.01 -10.66
C PHE A 104 -17.34 8.76 -10.37
N TYR A 105 -18.63 8.79 -10.70
CA TYR A 105 -19.52 7.65 -10.44
C TYR A 105 -19.49 6.59 -11.53
N ARG A 106 -19.22 6.97 -12.80
CA ARG A 106 -19.34 6.06 -13.94
C ARG A 106 -18.00 5.53 -14.48
N THR A 107 -16.89 6.17 -14.15
CA THR A 107 -15.56 5.78 -14.62
C THR A 107 -14.59 5.68 -13.46
N THR A 108 -13.81 4.62 -13.40
CA THR A 108 -12.71 4.48 -12.44
C THR A 108 -11.54 5.46 -12.69
N TRP A 109 -11.70 6.41 -13.61
CA TRP A 109 -10.63 7.21 -14.23
C TRP A 109 -10.88 8.71 -14.06
N ILE A 110 -10.25 9.33 -13.06
CA ILE A 110 -10.17 10.79 -12.80
C ILE A 110 -8.72 11.20 -12.50
#